data_AF-A0A5B8VUI3-F1
#
_entry.id   AF-A0A5B8VUI3-F1
#
_cell.length_a   1.000
_cell.length_b   1.000
_cell.length_c   1.000
_cell.angle_alpha   90.00
_cell.angle_beta   90.00
_cell.angle_gamma   90.00
#
_symmetry.space_group_name_H-M   'P 1'
#
loop_
_entity.id
_entity.type
_entity.pdbx_description
1 polymer ?
#
loop_
_entity_poly.entity_id
_entity_poly.type
_entity_poly.pdbx_seq_one_letter_code
_entity_poly.pdbx_strand_id
1 'polypeptide(L)'
;MQQLPGDKLIVRFMHHQTYGIQVYAEGDSVDFISAKTLLPYATRVVTAYKRLSEYEIELQLNEALPANIEAQDCLENTTRTPGVVIRGNYFERTPTRGLLVTTRKKVLIEDNIWFKTGMSAILIADDANNWYESGLVRDMTIRGNTFIGCGQPVIHIAPENKLLVPGKFVHHNIHITQNIFKIEGGAILSARSVGGLQFTNNKILPLNAALKAAGGSLIAVDGCSGVVVLGNKLPKGVDGSVKTAEMEASKLNLTSDWQIIKKKQ
;
A
#
# COMPACT_ATOMS: atom_id res chain seq x y z
N MET A 1 -9.96 -14.13 -15.94
CA MET A 1 -9.23 -15.39 -16.29
C MET A 1 -10.17 -16.36 -16.99
N GLN A 2 -9.69 -17.12 -17.98
CA GLN A 2 -10.47 -18.18 -18.63
C GLN A 2 -9.94 -19.55 -18.19
N GLN A 3 -10.80 -20.36 -17.58
CA GLN A 3 -10.44 -21.71 -17.13
C GLN A 3 -10.45 -22.69 -18.31
N LEU A 4 -9.48 -23.59 -18.36
CA LEU A 4 -9.42 -24.73 -19.27
C LEU A 4 -9.52 -26.03 -18.44
N PRO A 5 -9.73 -27.21 -19.04
CA PRO A 5 -9.79 -28.46 -18.30
C PRO A 5 -8.54 -28.72 -17.44
N GLY A 6 -8.73 -29.20 -16.21
CA GLY A 6 -7.65 -29.64 -15.32
C GLY A 6 -6.93 -28.49 -14.61
N ASP A 7 -5.65 -28.33 -14.92
CA ASP A 7 -4.66 -27.44 -14.28
C ASP A 7 -4.29 -26.24 -15.18
N LYS A 8 -5.09 -25.96 -16.21
CA LYS A 8 -4.79 -24.96 -17.24
C LYS A 8 -5.73 -23.77 -17.21
N LEU A 9 -5.18 -22.60 -17.49
CA LEU A 9 -5.95 -21.37 -17.62
C LEU A 9 -5.30 -20.40 -18.62
N ILE A 10 -6.10 -19.49 -19.16
CA ILE A 10 -5.63 -18.35 -19.93
C ILE A 10 -5.78 -17.09 -19.07
N VAL A 11 -4.68 -16.36 -18.94
CA VAL A 11 -4.62 -15.03 -18.31
C VAL A 11 -4.42 -13.95 -19.37
N ARG A 12 -4.85 -12.73 -19.07
CA ARG A 12 -4.86 -11.61 -20.00
C ARG A 12 -4.35 -10.31 -19.37
N PHE A 13 -3.48 -9.59 -20.07
CA PHE A 13 -3.16 -8.19 -19.74
C PHE A 13 -4.38 -7.29 -19.98
N MET A 14 -4.77 -6.51 -18.99
CA MET A 14 -6.01 -5.73 -19.05
C MET A 14 -5.75 -4.26 -19.39
N HIS A 15 -4.69 -3.67 -18.84
CA HIS A 15 -4.33 -2.29 -19.16
C HIS A 15 -3.64 -2.21 -20.52
N HIS A 16 -4.02 -1.24 -21.35
CA HIS A 16 -3.52 -1.09 -22.72
C HIS A 16 -2.01 -0.75 -22.82
N GLN A 17 -1.33 -0.52 -21.69
CA GLN A 17 0.10 -0.23 -21.63
C GLN A 17 0.95 -1.36 -20.99
N THR A 18 0.34 -2.50 -20.63
CA THR A 18 1.04 -3.59 -19.90
C THR A 18 1.24 -4.87 -20.72
N TYR A 19 0.82 -4.89 -21.99
CA TYR A 19 0.94 -6.06 -22.85
C TYR A 19 2.38 -6.34 -23.29
N GLY A 20 2.62 -7.57 -23.73
CA GLY A 20 3.88 -7.99 -24.34
C GLY A 20 5.02 -8.31 -23.37
N ILE A 21 4.80 -8.14 -22.06
CA ILE A 21 5.77 -8.39 -20.99
C ILE A 21 5.83 -9.89 -20.67
N GLN A 22 7.03 -10.46 -20.55
CA GLN A 22 7.22 -11.84 -20.08
C GLN A 22 7.07 -11.91 -18.55
N VAL A 23 5.86 -12.20 -18.08
CA VAL A 23 5.54 -12.20 -16.63
C VAL A 23 5.74 -13.56 -15.97
N TYR A 24 5.67 -14.67 -16.71
CA TYR A 24 5.71 -16.03 -16.15
C TYR A 24 6.82 -16.88 -16.76
N ALA A 25 7.38 -17.80 -16.00
CA ALA A 25 8.23 -18.90 -16.48
C ALA A 25 7.93 -20.17 -15.69
N GLU A 26 8.35 -21.31 -16.22
CA GLU A 26 8.33 -22.57 -15.48
C GLU A 26 9.08 -22.42 -14.14
N GLY A 27 8.50 -22.95 -13.07
CA GLY A 27 9.00 -22.84 -11.71
C GLY A 27 8.56 -21.58 -10.95
N ASP A 28 7.92 -20.61 -11.61
CA ASP A 28 7.40 -19.42 -10.91
C ASP A 28 6.21 -19.78 -10.02
N SER A 29 6.19 -19.24 -8.80
CA SER A 29 5.04 -19.28 -7.91
C SER A 29 4.09 -18.16 -8.25
N VAL A 30 2.80 -18.47 -8.26
CA VAL A 30 1.72 -17.54 -8.60
C VAL A 30 0.61 -17.61 -7.56
N ASP A 31 0.04 -16.46 -7.24
CA ASP A 31 -1.13 -16.36 -6.36
C ASP A 31 -2.37 -15.98 -7.16
N PHE A 32 -3.47 -16.66 -6.86
CA PHE A 32 -4.80 -16.25 -7.27
C PHE A 32 -5.29 -15.15 -6.32
N ILE A 33 -5.55 -13.97 -6.87
CA ILE A 33 -5.91 -12.76 -6.13
C ILE A 33 -7.39 -12.45 -6.37
N SER A 34 -8.15 -12.34 -5.28
CA SER A 34 -9.55 -11.91 -5.36
C SER A 34 -9.63 -10.44 -5.75
N ALA A 35 -10.28 -10.12 -6.87
CA ALA A 35 -10.39 -8.73 -7.32
C ALA A 35 -11.21 -7.82 -6.39
N LYS A 36 -12.06 -8.41 -5.54
CA LYS A 36 -12.89 -7.69 -4.57
C LYS A 36 -12.10 -7.30 -3.31
N THR A 37 -11.18 -8.16 -2.88
CA THR A 37 -10.50 -8.02 -1.58
C THR A 37 -9.01 -7.72 -1.72
N LEU A 38 -8.43 -7.93 -2.90
CA LEU A 38 -6.99 -7.91 -3.20
C LEU A 38 -6.18 -8.90 -2.35
N LEU A 39 -6.84 -9.92 -1.80
CA LEU A 39 -6.20 -10.96 -1.01
C LEU A 39 -5.93 -12.21 -1.84
N PRO A 40 -4.78 -12.88 -1.63
CA PRO A 40 -4.54 -14.19 -2.20
C PRO A 40 -5.44 -15.24 -1.54
N TYR A 41 -5.97 -16.15 -2.35
CA TYR A 41 -6.79 -17.28 -1.87
C TYR A 41 -6.27 -18.66 -2.28
N ALA A 42 -5.31 -18.74 -3.20
CA ALA A 42 -4.59 -19.95 -3.54
C ALA A 42 -3.23 -19.62 -4.13
N THR A 43 -2.27 -20.54 -3.97
CA THR A 43 -0.94 -20.45 -4.57
C THR A 43 -0.69 -21.68 -5.42
N ARG A 44 -0.02 -21.51 -6.56
CA ARG A 44 0.38 -22.56 -7.50
C ARG A 44 1.77 -22.31 -8.03
N VAL A 45 2.34 -23.32 -8.68
CA VAL A 45 3.59 -23.22 -9.44
C VAL A 45 3.30 -23.40 -10.91
N VAL A 46 3.85 -22.54 -11.75
CA VAL A 46 3.77 -22.65 -13.21
C VAL A 46 4.64 -23.82 -13.67
N THR A 47 4.07 -24.78 -14.38
CA THR A 47 4.77 -25.94 -14.96
C THR A 47 4.99 -25.79 -16.46
N ALA A 48 4.17 -25.00 -17.14
CA ALA A 48 4.40 -24.61 -18.52
C ALA A 48 3.69 -23.28 -18.82
N TYR A 49 4.17 -22.55 -19.82
CA TYR A 49 3.48 -21.38 -20.35
C TYR A 49 3.55 -21.35 -21.87
N LYS A 50 2.52 -20.78 -22.49
CA LYS A 50 2.44 -20.56 -23.92
C LYS A 50 1.83 -19.19 -24.18
N ARG A 51 2.60 -18.30 -24.81
CA ARG A 51 2.09 -17.01 -25.29
C ARG A 51 1.13 -17.25 -26.45
N LEU A 52 -0.12 -16.84 -26.31
CA LEU A 52 -1.14 -16.94 -27.35
C LEU A 52 -1.21 -15.66 -28.18
N SER A 53 -0.98 -14.51 -27.55
CA SER A 53 -0.89 -13.20 -28.19
C SER A 53 -0.04 -12.24 -27.32
N GLU A 54 0.04 -10.96 -27.71
CA GLU A 54 0.61 -9.91 -26.85
C GLU A 54 -0.12 -9.75 -25.51
N TYR A 55 -1.41 -10.12 -25.49
CA TYR A 55 -2.28 -9.93 -24.33
C TYR A 55 -2.50 -11.21 -23.55
N GLU A 56 -2.49 -12.38 -24.21
CA GLU A 56 -2.97 -13.63 -23.62
C GLU A 56 -1.87 -14.66 -23.49
N ILE A 57 -1.83 -15.30 -22.32
CA ILE A 57 -0.87 -16.34 -21.97
C ILE A 57 -1.67 -17.53 -21.42
N GLU A 58 -1.51 -18.69 -22.04
CA GLU A 58 -1.94 -19.96 -21.46
C GLU A 58 -0.88 -20.41 -20.46
N LEU A 59 -1.32 -20.80 -19.28
CA LEU A 59 -0.50 -21.34 -18.21
C LEU A 59 -0.99 -22.75 -17.87
N GLN A 60 -0.05 -23.65 -17.61
CA GLN A 60 -0.28 -24.90 -16.91
C GLN A 60 0.34 -24.80 -15.52
N LEU A 61 -0.39 -25.30 -14.52
CA LEU A 61 -0.01 -25.24 -13.12
C LEU A 61 0.33 -26.64 -12.59
N ASN A 62 0.93 -26.71 -11.40
CA ASN A 62 1.30 -27.98 -10.76
C ASN A 62 0.11 -28.73 -10.14
N GLU A 63 -1.02 -28.07 -9.94
CA GLU A 63 -2.23 -28.60 -9.30
C GLU A 63 -3.48 -28.04 -9.99
N ALA A 64 -4.62 -28.68 -9.74
CA ALA A 64 -5.93 -28.22 -10.23
C ALA A 64 -6.23 -26.77 -9.83
N LEU A 65 -6.99 -26.09 -10.70
CA LEU A 65 -7.45 -24.73 -10.45
C LEU A 65 -8.34 -24.67 -9.20
N PRO A 66 -8.27 -23.60 -8.40
CA PRO A 66 -9.24 -23.35 -7.33
C PRO A 66 -10.67 -23.34 -7.86
N ALA A 67 -11.61 -23.96 -7.14
CA ALA A 67 -13.01 -24.06 -7.57
C ALA A 67 -13.77 -22.71 -7.54
N ASN A 68 -13.22 -21.70 -6.87
CA ASN A 68 -13.86 -20.42 -6.58
C ASN A 68 -13.30 -19.24 -7.37
N ILE A 69 -12.67 -19.48 -8.53
CA ILE A 69 -12.17 -18.40 -9.40
C ILE A 69 -13.34 -17.57 -9.92
N GLU A 70 -13.27 -16.25 -9.72
CA GLU A 70 -14.18 -15.29 -10.35
C GLU A 70 -13.58 -14.65 -11.62
N ALA A 71 -14.43 -14.12 -12.49
CA ALA A 71 -14.01 -13.61 -13.81
C ALA A 71 -12.97 -12.48 -13.74
N GLN A 72 -13.10 -11.57 -12.75
CA GLN A 72 -12.22 -10.41 -12.56
C GLN A 72 -10.96 -10.72 -11.73
N ASP A 73 -10.88 -11.90 -11.11
CA ASP A 73 -9.71 -12.26 -10.30
C ASP A 73 -8.43 -12.19 -11.13
N CYS A 74 -7.34 -11.87 -10.44
CA CYS A 74 -6.03 -11.71 -11.03
C CYS A 74 -5.13 -12.88 -10.66
N LEU A 75 -4.10 -13.10 -11.48
CA LEU A 75 -3.01 -14.00 -11.18
C LEU A 75 -1.75 -13.15 -11.02
N GLU A 76 -1.10 -13.21 -9.86
CA GLU A 76 0.11 -12.45 -9.56
C GLU A 76 1.33 -13.38 -9.47
N ASN A 77 2.42 -13.04 -10.16
CA ASN A 77 3.69 -13.76 -10.01
C ASN A 77 4.41 -13.31 -8.73
N THR A 78 4.59 -14.24 -7.80
CA THR A 78 5.15 -13.98 -6.48
C THR A 78 6.66 -14.24 -6.42
N THR A 79 7.21 -14.99 -7.37
CA THR A 79 8.65 -15.22 -7.51
C THR A 79 9.36 -13.96 -8.01
N ARG A 80 8.82 -13.34 -9.07
CA ARG A 80 9.44 -12.24 -9.83
C ARG A 80 9.18 -10.85 -9.26
N THR A 81 9.14 -10.74 -7.93
CA THR A 81 8.99 -9.46 -7.23
C THR A 81 10.32 -9.05 -6.56
N PRO A 82 10.76 -7.78 -6.61
CA PRO A 82 12.04 -7.35 -6.04
C PRO A 82 11.93 -6.93 -4.57
N GLY A 83 12.98 -7.13 -3.78
CA GLY A 83 13.17 -6.31 -2.58
C GLY A 83 13.69 -4.93 -2.97
N VAL A 84 13.36 -3.88 -2.22
CA VAL A 84 13.65 -2.50 -2.63
C VAL A 84 14.35 -1.73 -1.51
N VAL A 85 15.43 -1.03 -1.85
CA VAL A 85 16.11 -0.07 -0.97
C VAL A 85 16.19 1.27 -1.69
N ILE A 86 15.62 2.31 -1.08
CA ILE A 86 15.62 3.69 -1.57
C ILE A 86 16.24 4.54 -0.46
N ARG A 87 17.49 4.94 -0.63
CA ARG A 87 18.27 5.62 0.40
C ARG A 87 18.99 6.86 -0.11
N GLY A 88 18.95 7.94 0.68
CA GLY A 88 19.82 9.11 0.45
C GLY A 88 19.47 9.93 -0.78
N ASN A 89 18.22 9.86 -1.26
CA ASN A 89 17.77 10.55 -2.46
C ASN A 89 17.12 11.90 -2.12
N TYR A 90 17.06 12.77 -3.13
CA TYR A 90 16.33 14.03 -3.07
C TYR A 90 15.25 14.03 -4.16
N PHE A 91 13.98 14.08 -3.75
CA PHE A 91 12.83 14.09 -4.64
C PHE A 91 12.19 15.48 -4.63
N GLU A 92 12.14 16.15 -5.77
CA GLU A 92 11.53 17.47 -5.93
C GLU A 92 10.83 17.64 -7.28
N ARG A 93 9.99 18.69 -7.39
CA ARG A 93 9.39 19.18 -8.65
C ARG A 93 8.54 18.13 -9.39
N THR A 94 7.97 17.16 -8.68
CA THR A 94 7.01 16.22 -9.26
C THR A 94 5.60 16.81 -9.17
N PRO A 95 4.83 16.93 -10.27
CA PRO A 95 3.44 17.38 -10.19
C PRO A 95 2.49 16.29 -9.65
N THR A 96 2.97 15.04 -9.56
CA THR A 96 2.24 13.86 -9.12
C THR A 96 2.82 13.31 -7.81
N ARG A 97 2.72 11.99 -7.58
CA ARG A 97 3.30 11.33 -6.41
C ARG A 97 4.83 11.36 -6.50
N GLY A 98 5.48 11.26 -5.34
CA GLY A 98 6.92 11.09 -5.28
C GLY A 98 7.35 9.67 -5.66
N LEU A 99 6.82 8.68 -4.93
CA LEU A 99 7.07 7.25 -5.14
C LEU A 99 5.76 6.48 -5.09
N LEU A 100 5.57 5.55 -6.02
CA LEU A 100 4.61 4.45 -5.89
C LEU A 100 5.38 3.16 -5.68
N VAL A 101 5.15 2.46 -4.57
CA VAL A 101 5.92 1.27 -4.19
C VAL A 101 5.05 0.21 -3.54
N THR A 102 4.85 -0.88 -4.27
CA THR A 102 4.03 -2.02 -3.86
C THR A 102 4.72 -3.31 -4.26
N THR A 103 5.41 -3.92 -3.29
CA THR A 103 6.06 -5.21 -3.47
C THR A 103 5.99 -6.03 -2.18
N ARG A 104 5.94 -7.35 -2.35
CA ARG A 104 5.82 -8.34 -1.29
C ARG A 104 7.12 -8.59 -0.54
N LYS A 105 8.26 -8.34 -1.18
CA LYS A 105 9.56 -8.45 -0.52
C LYS A 105 9.84 -7.18 0.28
N LYS A 106 10.86 -7.26 1.14
CA LYS A 106 11.21 -6.18 2.05
C LYS A 106 11.46 -4.87 1.31
N VAL A 107 10.89 -3.79 1.84
CA VAL A 107 11.12 -2.42 1.37
C VAL A 107 11.75 -1.57 2.46
N LEU A 108 12.79 -0.83 2.11
CA LEU A 108 13.46 0.14 2.98
C LEU A 108 13.55 1.49 2.27
N ILE A 109 12.89 2.50 2.83
CA ILE A 109 12.90 3.89 2.35
C ILE A 109 13.50 4.73 3.47
N GLU A 110 14.75 5.16 3.32
CA GLU A 110 15.41 5.87 4.41
C GLU A 110 16.32 7.02 4.01
N ASP A 111 16.45 7.99 4.92
CA ASP A 111 17.34 9.14 4.75
C ASP A 111 17.12 9.91 3.43
N ASN A 112 15.91 9.88 2.89
CA ASN A 112 15.54 10.65 1.71
C ASN A 112 14.93 12.00 2.09
N ILE A 113 15.02 12.96 1.18
CA ILE A 113 14.34 14.25 1.28
C ILE A 113 13.26 14.32 0.20
N TRP A 114 12.04 14.66 0.61
CA TRP A 114 10.91 14.95 -0.26
C TRP A 114 10.58 16.43 -0.15
N PHE A 115 10.70 17.16 -1.26
CA PHE A 115 10.49 18.60 -1.30
C PHE A 115 9.40 18.97 -2.30
N LYS A 116 8.24 19.40 -1.77
CA LYS A 116 7.13 19.95 -2.54
C LYS A 116 6.64 19.04 -3.69
N THR A 117 6.39 17.77 -3.40
CA THR A 117 5.67 16.88 -4.32
C THR A 117 4.23 17.34 -4.50
N GLY A 118 3.71 17.29 -5.72
CA GLY A 118 2.35 17.78 -6.06
C GLY A 118 1.23 16.90 -5.49
N MET A 119 1.49 15.61 -5.27
CA MET A 119 0.62 14.69 -4.54
C MET A 119 1.39 14.06 -3.36
N SER A 120 0.94 12.90 -2.85
CA SER A 120 1.62 12.13 -1.81
C SER A 120 3.09 11.90 -2.14
N ALA A 121 3.97 12.10 -1.17
CA ALA A 121 5.38 11.78 -1.32
C ALA A 121 5.56 10.27 -1.54
N ILE A 122 4.81 9.45 -0.81
CA ILE A 122 4.80 7.99 -0.95
C ILE A 122 3.35 7.52 -1.10
N LEU A 123 3.08 6.75 -2.14
CA LEU A 123 1.83 6.05 -2.37
C LEU A 123 2.10 4.53 -2.37
N ILE A 124 1.30 3.81 -1.60
CA ILE A 124 1.25 2.36 -1.57
C ILE A 124 -0.17 2.00 -2.03
N ALA A 125 -0.31 1.53 -3.26
CA ALA A 125 -1.58 1.20 -3.87
C ALA A 125 -1.44 0.01 -4.82
N ASP A 126 -2.48 -0.81 -4.87
CA ASP A 126 -2.66 -1.91 -5.80
C ASP A 126 -4.14 -1.99 -6.20
N ASP A 127 -4.39 -2.51 -7.40
CA ASP A 127 -5.75 -2.70 -7.90
C ASP A 127 -5.84 -3.90 -8.85
N ALA A 128 -7.06 -4.38 -9.02
CA ALA A 128 -7.45 -5.43 -9.96
C ALA A 128 -8.63 -4.96 -10.84
N ASN A 129 -8.71 -3.65 -11.13
CA ASN A 129 -9.88 -3.04 -11.75
C ASN A 129 -9.56 -2.07 -12.91
N ASN A 130 -8.40 -1.41 -12.90
CA ASN A 130 -8.03 -0.38 -13.87
C ASN A 130 -6.56 -0.49 -14.30
N TRP A 131 -5.59 -0.27 -13.40
CA TRP A 131 -4.17 -0.39 -13.74
C TRP A 131 -3.71 -1.84 -13.71
N TYR A 132 -4.38 -2.68 -12.91
CA TYR A 132 -3.99 -4.08 -12.67
C TYR A 132 -2.54 -4.17 -12.15
N GLU A 133 -2.15 -3.20 -11.33
CA GLU A 133 -0.85 -3.15 -10.69
C GLU A 133 -0.88 -4.04 -9.45
N SER A 134 -0.10 -5.11 -9.52
CA SER A 134 0.00 -6.09 -8.45
C SER A 134 0.96 -5.60 -7.37
N GLY A 135 0.61 -5.78 -6.09
CA GLY A 135 1.63 -5.71 -5.05
C GLY A 135 1.10 -5.47 -3.63
N LEU A 136 0.99 -6.55 -2.88
CA LEU A 136 0.78 -6.49 -1.44
C LEU A 136 2.10 -6.25 -0.69
N VAL A 137 2.15 -5.23 0.16
CA VAL A 137 3.31 -4.97 1.04
C VAL A 137 3.26 -5.89 2.27
N ARG A 138 4.39 -6.53 2.61
CA ARG A 138 4.51 -7.44 3.77
C ARG A 138 5.48 -6.99 4.86
N ASP A 139 6.47 -6.18 4.49
CA ASP A 139 7.47 -5.60 5.39
C ASP A 139 8.03 -4.34 4.72
N MET A 140 7.66 -3.18 5.25
CA MET A 140 8.15 -1.90 4.77
C MET A 140 8.57 -1.01 5.93
N THR A 141 9.79 -0.49 5.84
CA THR A 141 10.31 0.51 6.77
C THR A 141 10.54 1.83 6.04
N ILE A 142 9.88 2.89 6.52
CA ILE A 142 10.05 4.28 6.10
C ILE A 142 10.67 5.03 7.28
N ARG A 143 11.98 5.27 7.25
CA ARG A 143 12.69 5.87 8.40
C ARG A 143 13.70 6.96 8.10
N GLY A 144 13.87 7.91 9.01
CA GLY A 144 14.90 8.95 8.85
C GLY A 144 14.66 9.93 7.69
N ASN A 145 13.51 9.86 7.02
CA ASN A 145 13.23 10.73 5.88
C ASN A 145 12.77 12.12 6.34
N THR A 146 12.97 13.11 5.49
CA THR A 146 12.46 14.47 5.69
C THR A 146 11.46 14.83 4.59
N PHE A 147 10.21 15.09 4.96
CA PHE A 147 9.13 15.53 4.08
C PHE A 147 8.87 17.02 4.27
N ILE A 148 8.90 17.80 3.19
CA ILE A 148 8.87 19.27 3.25
C ILE A 148 7.82 19.78 2.26
N GLY A 149 6.68 20.23 2.79
CA GLY A 149 5.61 20.84 1.99
C GLY A 149 5.05 19.91 0.91
N CYS A 150 5.05 18.60 1.13
CA CYS A 150 4.49 17.61 0.22
C CYS A 150 2.96 17.68 0.15
N GLY A 151 2.39 17.25 -0.97
CA GLY A 151 0.96 17.03 -1.13
C GLY A 151 0.39 16.07 -0.08
N GLN A 152 -0.89 16.23 0.23
CA GLN A 152 -1.55 15.54 1.34
C GLN A 152 -2.53 14.46 0.81
N PRO A 153 -2.62 13.27 1.45
CA PRO A 153 -1.80 12.86 2.58
C PRO A 153 -0.33 12.63 2.18
N VAL A 154 0.62 12.96 3.06
CA VAL A 154 2.06 12.87 2.73
C VAL A 154 2.45 11.43 2.39
N ILE A 155 1.99 10.48 3.20
CA ILE A 155 2.07 9.05 2.94
C ILE A 155 0.65 8.51 2.79
N HIS A 156 0.38 7.86 1.67
CA HIS A 156 -0.93 7.31 1.36
C HIS A 156 -0.85 5.80 1.14
N ILE A 157 -1.58 5.04 1.94
CA ILE A 157 -1.70 3.59 1.82
C ILE A 157 -3.15 3.30 1.43
N ALA A 158 -3.37 3.05 0.15
CA ALA A 158 -4.69 3.03 -0.47
C ALA A 158 -4.82 1.87 -1.48
N PRO A 159 -4.85 0.61 -0.99
CA PRO A 159 -5.30 -0.49 -1.81
C PRO A 159 -6.74 -0.25 -2.28
N GLU A 160 -7.05 -0.56 -3.53
CA GLU A 160 -8.39 -0.34 -4.10
C GLU A 160 -9.38 -1.50 -3.80
N ASN A 161 -9.20 -2.19 -2.68
CA ASN A 161 -10.06 -3.29 -2.28
C ASN A 161 -11.48 -2.78 -1.92
N LYS A 162 -12.48 -3.38 -2.57
CA LYS A 162 -13.90 -3.04 -2.40
C LYS A 162 -14.50 -3.65 -1.13
N LEU A 163 -14.00 -4.82 -0.72
CA LEU A 163 -14.46 -5.55 0.45
C LEU A 163 -13.34 -5.70 1.48
N LEU A 164 -13.69 -5.52 2.75
CA LEU A 164 -12.85 -5.87 3.88
C LEU A 164 -13.20 -7.29 4.34
N VAL A 165 -12.18 -8.06 4.71
CA VAL A 165 -12.36 -9.40 5.28
C VAL A 165 -11.91 -9.38 6.74
N PRO A 166 -12.76 -9.75 7.71
CA PRO A 166 -12.39 -9.73 9.12
C PRO A 166 -11.08 -10.46 9.39
N GLY A 167 -10.14 -9.76 10.03
CA GLY A 167 -8.83 -10.30 10.41
C GLY A 167 -7.83 -10.48 9.25
N LYS A 168 -8.17 -10.06 8.02
CA LYS A 168 -7.25 -10.06 6.87
C LYS A 168 -7.07 -8.64 6.33
N PHE A 169 -5.86 -8.36 5.87
CA PHE A 169 -5.44 -7.03 5.41
C PHE A 169 -4.65 -7.16 4.12
N VAL A 170 -4.77 -6.19 3.21
CA VAL A 170 -4.01 -6.21 1.95
C VAL A 170 -2.53 -6.02 2.24
N HIS A 171 -2.18 -5.06 3.09
CA HIS A 171 -0.80 -4.76 3.46
C HIS A 171 -0.50 -5.10 4.92
N HIS A 172 0.77 -5.39 5.22
CA HIS A 172 1.23 -5.75 6.56
C HIS A 172 2.58 -5.12 6.91
N ASN A 173 2.80 -4.94 8.22
CA ASN A 173 4.08 -4.55 8.84
C ASN A 173 4.72 -3.32 8.18
N ILE A 174 3.99 -2.20 8.23
CA ILE A 174 4.48 -0.92 7.71
C ILE A 174 4.93 -0.06 8.88
N HIS A 175 6.22 0.25 8.93
CA HIS A 175 6.85 1.02 10.00
C HIS A 175 7.30 2.39 9.49
N ILE A 176 6.62 3.44 9.93
CA ILE A 176 6.91 4.84 9.62
C ILE A 176 7.52 5.46 10.88
N THR A 177 8.85 5.52 10.93
CA THR A 177 9.55 5.87 12.18
C THR A 177 10.67 6.88 12.02
N GLN A 178 10.89 7.74 13.01
CA GLN A 178 12.02 8.68 13.02
C GLN A 178 12.07 9.63 11.81
N ASN A 179 10.93 9.91 11.17
CA ASN A 179 10.85 10.86 10.06
C ASN A 179 10.56 12.27 10.56
N ILE A 180 10.90 13.27 9.74
CA ILE A 180 10.58 14.68 9.97
C ILE A 180 9.53 15.11 8.94
N PHE A 181 8.36 15.54 9.41
CA PHE A 181 7.28 16.08 8.58
C PHE A 181 7.17 17.59 8.79
N LYS A 182 7.61 18.38 7.81
CA LYS A 182 7.41 19.84 7.78
C LYS A 182 6.21 20.13 6.88
N ILE A 183 5.05 20.39 7.48
CA ILE A 183 3.76 20.48 6.78
C ILE A 183 3.16 21.89 6.83
N GLU A 184 2.43 22.25 5.78
CA GLU A 184 1.65 23.49 5.72
C GLU A 184 0.25 23.33 6.35
N GLY A 185 -0.14 22.09 6.69
CA GLY A 185 -1.45 21.67 7.18
C GLY A 185 -1.87 20.34 6.54
N GLY A 186 -2.96 19.72 7.01
CA GLY A 186 -3.53 18.51 6.41
C GLY A 186 -3.05 17.18 7.00
N ALA A 187 -3.40 16.08 6.31
CA ALA A 187 -3.18 14.72 6.77
C ALA A 187 -1.75 14.23 6.47
N ILE A 188 -1.00 13.80 7.47
CA ILE A 188 0.33 13.22 7.26
C ILE A 188 0.22 11.80 6.71
N LEU A 189 -0.71 11.02 7.25
CA LEU A 189 -0.88 9.61 6.94
C LEU A 189 -2.37 9.31 6.69
N SER A 190 -2.65 8.66 5.58
CA SER A 190 -3.91 7.95 5.37
C SER A 190 -3.59 6.50 5.06
N ALA A 191 -4.23 5.56 5.75
CA ALA A 191 -3.99 4.15 5.56
C ALA A 191 -5.27 3.32 5.59
N ARG A 192 -5.43 2.44 4.59
CA ARG A 192 -6.53 1.48 4.48
C ARG A 192 -6.01 0.05 4.41
N SER A 193 -6.71 -0.88 5.05
CA SER A 193 -6.45 -2.32 5.03
C SER A 193 -4.99 -2.70 5.36
N VAL A 194 -4.49 -2.22 6.50
CA VAL A 194 -3.15 -2.54 7.00
C VAL A 194 -3.21 -3.32 8.32
N GLY A 195 -2.54 -4.47 8.36
CA GLY A 195 -2.28 -5.23 9.59
C GLY A 195 -0.86 -4.94 10.12
N GLY A 196 -0.75 -4.29 11.28
CA GLY A 196 0.53 -3.89 11.86
C GLY A 196 1.07 -2.62 11.22
N LEU A 197 0.54 -1.47 11.64
CA LEU A 197 0.95 -0.14 11.19
C LEU A 197 1.58 0.61 12.36
N GLN A 198 2.82 1.06 12.19
CA GLN A 198 3.50 1.85 13.21
C GLN A 198 3.81 3.25 12.67
N PHE A 199 3.34 4.27 13.39
CA PHE A 199 3.72 5.66 13.19
C PHE A 199 4.38 6.16 14.47
N THR A 200 5.69 5.97 14.58
CA THR A 200 6.40 6.10 15.87
C THR A 200 7.61 7.02 15.81
N ASN A 201 7.86 7.77 16.88
CA ASN A 201 9.07 8.60 17.01
C ASN A 201 9.27 9.63 15.87
N ASN A 202 8.21 10.03 15.16
CA ASN A 202 8.30 11.04 14.12
C ASN A 202 8.24 12.45 14.71
N LYS A 203 8.79 13.44 14.00
CA LYS A 203 8.74 14.85 14.39
C LYS A 203 7.89 15.64 13.40
N ILE A 204 6.82 16.25 13.89
CA ILE A 204 5.92 17.08 13.09
C ILE A 204 6.27 18.55 13.36
N LEU A 205 6.45 19.33 12.29
CA LEU A 205 6.81 20.74 12.35
C LEU A 205 5.91 21.56 11.42
N PRO A 206 5.53 22.78 11.83
CA PRO A 206 4.89 23.73 10.92
C PRO A 206 5.90 24.21 9.88
N LEU A 207 5.51 24.27 8.62
CA LEU A 207 6.26 24.99 7.60
C LEU A 207 5.95 26.49 7.59
N ASN A 208 4.77 26.86 8.12
CA ASN A 208 4.33 28.24 8.31
C ASN A 208 3.68 28.38 9.71
N ALA A 209 3.44 29.63 10.17
CA ALA A 209 2.90 29.90 11.51
C ALA A 209 1.48 29.34 11.77
N ALA A 210 0.84 28.71 10.78
CA ALA A 210 -0.55 28.28 10.80
C ALA A 210 -0.72 26.75 10.80
N LEU A 211 -0.01 26.01 11.67
CA LEU A 211 -0.52 24.72 12.15
C LEU A 211 -1.67 24.89 13.16
N LYS A 212 -2.34 26.05 13.16
CA LYS A 212 -3.56 26.27 13.94
C LYS A 212 -4.77 25.90 13.09
N ALA A 213 -5.46 24.84 13.53
CA ALA A 213 -6.80 24.48 13.09
C ALA A 213 -6.95 24.13 11.60
N ALA A 214 -6.02 23.36 11.02
CA ALA A 214 -6.36 22.60 9.81
C ALA A 214 -7.47 21.60 10.19
N GLY A 215 -8.72 21.92 9.88
CA GLY A 215 -9.85 21.02 10.12
C GLY A 215 -9.56 19.65 9.49
N GLY A 216 -9.64 18.58 10.29
CA GLY A 216 -9.32 17.22 9.85
C GLY A 216 -8.38 16.49 10.81
N SER A 217 -8.08 15.24 10.47
CA SER A 217 -7.19 14.38 11.24
C SER A 217 -5.78 14.34 10.64
N LEU A 218 -4.73 14.41 11.46
CA LEU A 218 -3.35 14.21 11.00
C LEU A 218 -3.11 12.79 10.50
N ILE A 219 -3.79 11.82 11.09
CA ILE A 219 -3.74 10.42 10.69
C ILE A 219 -5.17 9.95 10.43
N ALA A 220 -5.38 9.24 9.32
CA ALA A 220 -6.62 8.50 9.06
C ALA A 220 -6.28 7.02 8.87
N VAL A 221 -6.99 6.15 9.57
CA VAL A 221 -6.87 4.69 9.46
C VAL A 221 -8.24 4.05 9.23
N ASP A 222 -8.29 3.15 8.26
CA ASP A 222 -9.54 2.57 7.76
C ASP A 222 -9.41 1.05 7.55
N GLY A 223 -10.19 0.25 8.27
CA GLY A 223 -10.07 -1.20 8.18
C GLY A 223 -8.69 -1.72 8.58
N CYS A 224 -7.99 -1.04 9.48
CA CYS A 224 -6.65 -1.39 9.95
C CYS A 224 -6.70 -2.15 11.29
N SER A 225 -5.62 -2.85 11.62
CA SER A 225 -5.45 -3.49 12.94
C SER A 225 -4.00 -3.43 13.40
N GLY A 226 -3.79 -3.40 14.72
CA GLY A 226 -2.44 -3.29 15.29
C GLY A 226 -1.77 -1.97 14.94
N VAL A 227 -2.53 -0.87 15.03
CA VAL A 227 -2.03 0.48 14.74
C VAL A 227 -1.38 1.06 15.99
N VAL A 228 -0.17 1.57 15.87
CA VAL A 228 0.62 2.13 16.97
C VAL A 228 1.06 3.56 16.63
N VAL A 229 0.65 4.53 17.44
CA VAL A 229 0.98 5.96 17.29
C VAL A 229 1.63 6.46 18.59
N LEU A 230 2.95 6.30 18.71
CA LEU A 230 3.68 6.53 19.96
C LEU A 230 4.97 7.34 19.77
N GLY A 231 5.32 8.18 20.75
CA GLY A 231 6.60 8.88 20.79
C GLY A 231 6.76 9.98 19.73
N ASN A 232 5.68 10.35 19.03
CA ASN A 232 5.73 11.41 18.03
C ASN A 232 5.82 12.79 18.71
N LYS A 233 6.67 13.67 18.17
CA LYS A 233 6.83 15.04 18.68
C LYS A 233 5.96 15.99 17.86
N LEU A 234 4.95 16.53 18.50
CA LEU A 234 4.05 17.54 17.92
C LEU A 234 4.56 18.97 18.20
N PRO A 235 4.16 19.97 17.39
CA PRO A 235 4.40 21.36 17.72
C PRO A 235 3.71 21.76 19.03
N LYS A 236 4.29 22.74 19.74
CA LYS A 236 3.72 23.23 21.00
C LYS A 236 2.29 23.73 20.79
N GLY A 237 1.34 23.23 21.59
CA GLY A 237 -0.06 23.63 21.55
C GLY A 237 -0.87 23.01 20.39
N VAL A 238 -0.36 21.94 19.77
CA VAL A 238 -1.07 21.14 18.77
C VAL A 238 -1.26 19.74 19.32
N ASP A 239 -2.51 19.31 19.41
CA ASP A 239 -2.85 17.92 19.74
C ASP A 239 -2.91 17.08 18.46
N GLY A 240 -2.39 15.86 18.52
CA GLY A 240 -2.44 14.91 17.43
C GLY A 240 -3.85 14.34 17.28
N SER A 241 -4.29 14.09 16.05
CA SER A 241 -5.63 13.57 15.78
C SER A 241 -5.59 12.35 14.87
N VAL A 242 -6.27 11.29 15.28
CA VAL A 242 -6.43 10.05 14.52
C VAL A 242 -7.91 9.84 14.20
N LYS A 243 -8.25 9.79 12.91
CA LYS A 243 -9.57 9.36 12.45
C LYS A 243 -9.56 7.87 12.19
N THR A 244 -10.58 7.17 12.67
CA THR A 244 -10.76 5.73 12.48
C THR A 244 -12.03 5.42 11.69
N ALA A 245 -11.99 4.45 10.80
CA ALA A 245 -13.14 3.88 10.09
C ALA A 245 -13.01 2.37 9.94
N GLU A 246 -14.13 1.65 9.85
CA GLU A 246 -14.22 0.20 9.62
C GLU A 246 -13.28 -0.66 10.50
N MET A 247 -12.96 -0.19 11.72
CA MET A 247 -12.07 -0.86 12.66
C MET A 247 -12.47 -0.61 14.11
N GLU A 248 -12.10 -1.54 14.99
CA GLU A 248 -12.29 -1.41 16.43
C GLU A 248 -11.26 -0.47 17.05
N ALA A 249 -11.70 0.45 17.91
CA ALA A 249 -10.81 1.40 18.58
C ALA A 249 -9.73 0.71 19.44
N SER A 250 -10.02 -0.50 19.96
CA SER A 250 -9.06 -1.33 20.72
C SER A 250 -7.87 -1.82 19.89
N LYS A 251 -7.93 -1.69 18.55
CA LYS A 251 -6.83 -2.02 17.64
C LYS A 251 -5.88 -0.84 17.39
N LEU A 252 -6.11 0.29 18.04
CA LEU A 252 -5.27 1.49 18.01
C LEU A 252 -4.66 1.72 19.40
N ASN A 253 -3.33 1.84 19.44
CA ASN A 253 -2.58 2.23 20.63
C ASN A 253 -1.97 3.63 20.40
N LEU A 254 -2.27 4.57 21.30
CA LEU A 254 -1.92 5.99 21.15
C LEU A 254 -1.47 6.59 22.49
N THR A 255 -0.64 7.63 22.40
CA THR A 255 -0.16 8.43 23.55
C THR A 255 -1.17 9.53 23.90
N SER A 256 -1.10 10.09 25.11
CA SER A 256 -2.11 11.04 25.62
C SER A 256 -2.18 12.38 24.87
N ASP A 257 -1.14 12.74 24.12
CA ASP A 257 -1.07 13.89 23.21
C ASP A 257 -1.78 13.62 21.87
N TRP A 258 -2.35 12.43 21.69
CA TRP A 258 -3.18 12.05 20.54
C TRP A 258 -4.61 11.77 20.97
N GLN A 259 -5.56 12.12 20.10
CA GLN A 259 -6.99 11.87 20.31
C GLN A 259 -7.64 11.20 19.12
N ILE A 260 -8.63 10.33 19.39
CA ILE A 260 -9.44 9.69 18.35
C ILE A 260 -10.59 10.62 17.98
N ILE A 261 -10.75 10.87 16.68
CA ILE A 261 -11.90 11.60 16.12
C ILE A 261 -12.76 10.62 15.33
N LYS A 262 -13.97 10.33 15.81
CA LYS A 262 -14.93 9.49 15.07
C LYS A 262 -15.61 10.31 13.97
N LYS A 263 -15.93 9.66 12.85
CA LYS A 263 -16.80 10.24 11.82
C LYS A 263 -18.14 10.58 12.51
N LYS A 264 -18.61 11.83 12.44
CA LYS A 264 -20.03 12.11 12.71
C LYS A 264 -20.81 11.23 11.71
N GLN A 265 -21.72 10.41 12.24
CA GLN A 265 -22.65 9.62 11.42
C GLN A 265 -23.43 10.55 10.49
#